data_AF-A0A932KHP6-F1
#
_entry.id   AF-A0A932KHP6-F1
#
_cell.length_a   1.000
_cell.length_b   1.000
_cell.length_c   1.000
_cell.angle_alpha   90.00
_cell.angle_beta   90.00
_cell.angle_gamma   90.00
#
_symmetry.space_group_name_H-M   'P 1'
#
loop_
_entity.id
_entity.type
_entity.pdbx_description
1 polymer ?
#
loop_
_entity_poly.entity_id
_entity_poly.type
_entity_poly.pdbx_seq_one_letter_code
_entity_poly.pdbx_strand_id
1 'polypeptide(L)'
;MAEREQSLEVAKQHQAAELQALLDGYKDERVVVLGGTCTGKSTLIGHLADAKDMDKLVFPLLTKDEADYVCQTPWTPEIGEAMTRLTKERIKVQPGEPVFGTVVLDADRIVHLKISDDLLRERTAARGVSFEDAKNMQQHIEAEMTATGLPITEFEVG
;
A
#
# COMPACT_ATOMS: atom_id res chain seq x y z
N MET A 1 23.20 4.04 20.10
CA MET A 1 22.68 3.89 18.72
C MET A 1 22.14 2.48 18.52
N ALA A 2 22.91 1.43 18.83
CA ALA A 2 22.46 0.03 18.74
C ALA A 2 21.14 -0.30 19.49
N GLU A 3 20.96 0.21 20.72
CA GLU A 3 19.73 -0.04 21.50
C GLU A 3 18.48 0.57 20.85
N ARG A 4 18.60 1.77 20.27
CA ARG A 4 17.50 2.45 19.58
C ARG A 4 17.13 1.74 18.28
N GLU A 5 18.12 1.25 17.54
CA GLU A 5 17.92 0.45 16.33
C GLU A 5 17.23 -0.87 16.65
N GLN A 6 17.64 -1.53 17.74
CA GLN A 6 17.03 -2.76 18.21
C GLN A 6 15.57 -2.55 18.64
N SER A 7 15.26 -1.46 19.36
CA SER A 7 13.88 -1.13 19.74
C SER A 7 12.98 -0.83 18.54
N LEU A 8 13.50 -0.12 17.53
CA LEU A 8 12.75 0.16 16.30
C LEU A 8 12.47 -1.10 15.49
N GLU A 9 13.41 -2.03 15.45
CA GLU A 9 13.23 -3.30 14.72
C GLU A 9 12.19 -4.19 15.40
N VAL A 10 12.20 -4.27 16.73
CA VAL A 10 11.17 -5.00 17.50
C VAL A 10 9.78 -4.41 17.27
N ALA A 11 9.65 -3.08 17.24
CA ALA A 11 8.38 -2.42 16.97
C ALA A 11 7.81 -2.76 15.59
N LYS A 12 8.65 -2.76 14.54
CA LYS A 12 8.24 -3.16 13.19
C LYS A 12 7.79 -4.62 13.12
N GLN A 13 8.53 -5.52 13.78
CA GLN A 13 8.18 -6.94 13.83
C GLN A 13 6.86 -7.16 14.56
N HIS A 14 6.61 -6.41 15.64
CA HIS A 14 5.35 -6.47 16.36
C HIS A 14 4.18 -6.03 15.47
N GLN A 15 4.30 -4.87 14.81
CA GLN A 15 3.28 -4.36 13.89
C GLN A 15 3.05 -5.32 12.71
N ALA A 16 4.11 -5.91 12.15
CA ALA A 16 3.98 -6.92 11.10
C ALA A 16 3.25 -8.19 11.61
N ALA A 17 3.52 -8.63 12.83
CA ALA A 17 2.84 -9.79 13.43
C ALA A 17 1.35 -9.50 13.69
N GLU A 18 0.99 -8.30 14.13
CA GLU A 18 -0.41 -7.87 14.28
C GLU A 18 -1.14 -7.86 12.94
N LEU A 19 -0.49 -7.30 11.90
CA LEU A 19 -1.05 -7.32 10.55
C LEU A 19 -1.15 -8.73 9.98
N GLN A 20 -0.17 -9.60 10.22
CA GLN A 20 -0.22 -11.01 9.81
C GLN A 20 -1.41 -11.71 10.46
N ALA A 21 -1.61 -11.54 11.78
CA ALA A 21 -2.72 -12.13 12.49
C ALA A 21 -4.08 -11.65 11.96
N LEU A 22 -4.18 -10.37 11.57
CA LEU A 22 -5.36 -9.83 10.90
C LEU A 22 -5.60 -10.50 9.55
N LEU A 23 -4.56 -10.61 8.72
CA LEU A 23 -4.62 -11.21 7.38
C LEU A 23 -4.91 -12.71 7.42
N ASP A 24 -4.40 -13.43 8.43
CA ASP A 24 -4.69 -14.84 8.66
C ASP A 24 -6.18 -15.08 8.94
N GLY A 25 -6.85 -14.11 9.56
CA GLY A 25 -8.30 -14.09 9.75
C GLY A 25 -9.09 -13.97 8.44
N TYR A 26 -8.44 -13.54 7.35
CA TYR A 26 -9.03 -13.35 6.02
C TYR A 26 -8.38 -14.25 4.96
N LYS A 27 -7.68 -15.32 5.35
CA LYS A 27 -6.92 -16.18 4.44
C LYS A 27 -7.74 -16.79 3.30
N ASP A 28 -9.05 -16.96 3.48
CA ASP A 28 -9.96 -17.54 2.48
C ASP A 28 -10.61 -16.45 1.60
N GLU A 29 -10.31 -15.17 1.85
CA GLU A 29 -10.77 -14.01 1.09
C GLU A 29 -9.65 -13.46 0.19
N ARG A 30 -10.01 -12.87 -0.95
CA ARG A 30 -9.09 -12.06 -1.75
C ARG A 30 -8.90 -10.72 -1.05
N VAL A 31 -7.71 -10.45 -0.51
CA VAL A 31 -7.43 -9.23 0.27
C VAL A 31 -6.50 -8.30 -0.50
N VAL A 32 -6.87 -7.02 -0.57
CA VAL A 32 -5.97 -5.94 -0.99
C VAL A 32 -5.62 -5.08 0.22
N VAL A 33 -4.33 -4.82 0.42
CA VAL A 33 -3.81 -3.94 1.47
C VAL A 33 -3.39 -2.62 0.84
N LEU A 34 -4.08 -1.54 1.19
CA LEU A 34 -3.91 -0.24 0.57
C LEU A 34 -3.22 0.73 1.52
N GLY A 35 -2.27 1.48 0.99
CA GLY A 35 -1.70 2.61 1.71
C GLY A 35 -0.95 3.54 0.78
N GLY A 36 -1.00 4.84 1.04
CA GLY A 36 -0.28 5.83 0.24
C GLY A 36 1.24 5.79 0.40
N THR A 37 1.90 6.81 -0.11
CA THR A 37 3.33 7.06 0.12
C THR A 37 3.62 7.09 1.63
N CYS A 38 4.77 6.54 2.03
CA CYS A 38 5.26 6.54 3.42
C CYS A 38 4.43 5.77 4.47
N THR A 39 3.41 4.98 4.10
CA THR A 39 2.67 4.13 5.07
C THR A 39 3.47 2.91 5.57
N GLY A 40 4.60 2.57 4.93
CA GLY A 40 5.46 1.46 5.37
C GLY A 40 5.19 0.12 4.69
N LYS A 41 4.40 0.10 3.60
CA LYS A 41 4.12 -1.10 2.79
C LYS A 41 5.35 -1.99 2.55
N SER A 42 6.41 -1.44 1.97
CA SER A 42 7.62 -2.21 1.65
C SER A 42 8.30 -2.82 2.87
N THR A 43 8.22 -2.15 4.03
CA THR A 43 8.71 -2.69 5.31
C THR A 43 7.86 -3.87 5.74
N LEU A 44 6.53 -3.71 5.78
CA LEU A 44 5.60 -4.75 6.21
C LEU A 44 5.69 -5.99 5.32
N ILE A 45 5.72 -5.82 3.99
CA ILE A 45 5.87 -6.94 3.04
C ILE A 45 7.13 -7.77 3.34
N GLY A 46 8.22 -7.13 3.77
CA GLY A 46 9.46 -7.85 4.11
C GLY A 46 9.36 -8.78 5.32
N HIS A 47 8.32 -8.62 6.14
CA HIS A 47 8.08 -9.42 7.35
C HIS A 47 6.86 -10.35 7.22
N LEU A 48 6.14 -10.31 6.10
CA LEU A 48 4.94 -11.10 5.84
C LEU A 48 5.24 -12.19 4.80
N ALA A 49 4.89 -13.45 5.09
CA ALA A 49 5.31 -14.57 4.27
C ALA A 49 4.63 -14.61 2.88
N ASP A 50 3.32 -14.32 2.85
CA ASP A 50 2.49 -14.50 1.66
C ASP A 50 2.10 -13.18 0.97
N ALA A 51 2.58 -12.05 1.51
CA ALA A 51 2.29 -10.73 0.97
C ALA A 51 2.95 -10.51 -0.39
N LYS A 52 2.17 -10.00 -1.34
CA LYS A 52 2.68 -9.60 -2.66
C LYS A 52 2.79 -8.08 -2.74
N ASP A 53 3.85 -7.62 -3.39
CA ASP A 53 4.05 -6.21 -3.71
C ASP A 53 3.42 -5.92 -5.08
N MET A 54 2.41 -5.06 -5.12
CA MET A 54 1.71 -4.69 -6.36
C MET A 54 2.69 -4.17 -7.42
N ASP A 55 3.69 -3.38 -7.03
CA ASP A 55 4.64 -2.81 -7.99
C ASP A 55 5.48 -3.92 -8.63
N LYS A 56 5.92 -4.91 -7.83
CA LYS A 56 6.67 -6.06 -8.36
C LYS A 56 5.82 -6.97 -9.25
N LEU A 57 4.50 -6.98 -9.05
CA LEU A 57 3.58 -7.74 -9.91
C LEU A 57 3.29 -7.01 -11.22
N VAL A 58 3.03 -5.70 -11.17
CA VAL A 58 2.52 -4.94 -12.31
C VAL A 58 3.63 -4.44 -13.24
N PHE A 59 4.75 -3.92 -12.72
CA PHE A 59 5.79 -3.30 -13.54
C PHE A 59 6.40 -4.24 -14.60
N PRO A 60 6.63 -5.54 -14.33
CA PRO A 60 7.09 -6.48 -15.37
C PRO A 60 6.08 -6.69 -16.51
N LEU A 61 4.81 -6.35 -16.30
CA LEU A 61 3.73 -6.48 -17.27
C LEU A 61 3.44 -5.17 -18.02
N LEU A 62 4.09 -4.06 -17.62
CA LEU A 62 4.00 -2.78 -18.30
C LEU A 62 4.98 -2.71 -19.46
N THR A 63 4.56 -2.06 -20.54
CA THR A 63 5.49 -1.54 -21.55
C THR A 63 6.31 -0.40 -20.96
N LYS A 64 7.43 -0.07 -21.61
CA LYS A 64 8.28 1.06 -21.18
C LYS A 64 7.51 2.37 -21.12
N ASP A 65 6.70 2.68 -22.14
CA ASP A 65 5.95 3.93 -22.20
C ASP A 65 4.89 4.03 -21.09
N GLU A 66 4.25 2.91 -20.75
CA GLU A 66 3.29 2.85 -19.63
C GLU A 66 4.00 3.07 -18.29
N ALA A 67 5.13 2.39 -18.07
CA ALA A 67 5.94 2.55 -16.86
C ALA A 67 6.46 3.99 -16.71
N ASP A 68 6.99 4.55 -17.80
CA ASP A 68 7.51 5.93 -17.83
C ASP A 68 6.37 6.95 -17.56
N TYR A 69 5.14 6.69 -18.02
CA TYR A 69 3.97 7.54 -17.75
C TYR A 69 3.54 7.49 -16.28
N VAL A 70 3.39 6.29 -15.69
CA VAL A 70 2.89 6.17 -14.30
C VAL A 70 3.91 6.60 -13.25
N CYS A 71 5.18 6.77 -13.63
CA CYS A 71 6.25 7.24 -12.76
C CYS A 71 6.55 8.75 -12.88
N GLN A 72 5.74 9.52 -13.61
CA GLN A 72 5.97 10.96 -13.76
C GLN A 72 5.81 11.74 -12.45
N THR A 73 6.53 12.86 -12.37
CA THR A 73 6.42 13.84 -11.28
C THR A 73 6.17 15.24 -11.88
N PRO A 74 5.25 16.05 -11.33
CA PRO A 74 4.42 15.78 -10.14
C PRO A 74 3.35 14.69 -10.39
N TRP A 75 2.90 14.05 -9.31
CA TRP A 75 1.79 13.08 -9.39
C TRP A 75 0.48 13.81 -9.69
N THR A 76 -0.31 13.28 -10.63
CA THR A 76 -1.63 13.83 -10.98
C THR A 76 -2.72 12.76 -10.88
N PRO A 77 -4.00 13.14 -10.73
CA PRO A 77 -5.10 12.18 -10.72
C PRO A 77 -5.15 11.28 -11.97
N GLU A 78 -4.80 11.82 -13.15
CA GLU A 78 -4.78 11.07 -14.41
C GLU A 78 -3.69 9.97 -14.40
N ILE A 79 -2.55 10.24 -13.76
CA ILE A 79 -1.51 9.22 -13.50
C ILE A 79 -2.07 8.12 -12.59
N GLY A 80 -2.81 8.49 -11.55
CA GLY A 80 -3.53 7.56 -10.66
C GLY A 80 -4.51 6.68 -11.42
N GLU A 81 -5.38 7.27 -12.24
CA GLU A 81 -6.36 6.55 -13.06
C GLU A 81 -5.70 5.57 -14.04
N ALA A 82 -4.60 5.99 -14.69
CA ALA A 82 -3.84 5.12 -15.58
C ALA A 82 -3.24 3.94 -14.81
N MET A 83 -2.61 4.18 -13.66
CA MET A 83 -2.08 3.11 -12.81
C MET A 83 -3.19 2.16 -12.37
N THR A 84 -4.34 2.69 -11.96
CA THR A 84 -5.52 1.90 -11.59
C THR A 84 -5.97 0.99 -12.72
N ARG A 85 -6.16 1.55 -13.92
CA ARG A 85 -6.61 0.80 -15.09
C ARG A 85 -5.64 -0.32 -15.46
N LEU A 86 -4.35 0.03 -15.60
CA LEU A 86 -3.29 -0.91 -15.99
C LEU A 86 -3.13 -2.05 -14.98
N THR A 87 -3.27 -1.75 -13.69
CA THR A 87 -3.14 -2.77 -12.64
C THR A 87 -4.36 -3.68 -12.60
N LYS A 88 -5.58 -3.14 -12.69
CA LYS A 88 -6.83 -3.94 -12.72
C LYS A 88 -6.91 -4.89 -13.91
N GLU A 89 -6.39 -4.48 -15.07
CA GLU A 89 -6.37 -5.33 -16.28
C GLU A 89 -5.41 -6.52 -16.15
N ARG A 90 -4.36 -6.40 -15.32
CA ARG A 90 -3.20 -7.32 -15.34
C ARG A 90 -3.03 -8.14 -14.08
N ILE A 91 -3.45 -7.62 -12.93
CA ILE A 91 -3.23 -8.24 -11.62
C ILE A 91 -4.54 -8.85 -11.12
N LYS A 92 -4.44 -10.08 -10.60
CA LYS A 92 -5.54 -10.78 -9.92
C LYS A 92 -5.13 -11.06 -8.49
N VAL A 93 -5.99 -10.68 -7.55
CA VAL A 93 -5.82 -11.01 -6.14
C VAL A 93 -6.29 -12.44 -5.91
N GLN A 94 -5.51 -13.21 -5.14
CA GLN A 94 -5.82 -14.61 -4.79
C GLN A 94 -6.06 -14.71 -3.28
N PRO A 95 -6.94 -15.63 -2.82
CA PRO A 95 -7.06 -15.94 -1.41
C PRO A 95 -5.72 -16.38 -0.81
N GLY A 96 -5.42 -15.91 0.39
CA GLY A 96 -4.19 -16.21 1.12
C GLY A 96 -2.95 -15.47 0.61
N GLU A 97 -3.06 -14.71 -0.48
CA GLU A 97 -1.96 -13.92 -1.06
C GLU A 97 -2.32 -12.42 -1.09
N PRO A 98 -2.30 -11.74 0.08
CA PRO A 98 -2.70 -10.34 0.15
C PRO A 98 -1.79 -9.45 -0.71
N VAL A 99 -2.38 -8.60 -1.54
CA VAL A 99 -1.65 -7.70 -2.44
C VAL A 99 -1.55 -6.31 -1.82
N PHE A 100 -0.33 -5.84 -1.58
CA PHE A 100 -0.04 -4.52 -1.04
C PHE A 100 0.17 -3.51 -2.15
N GLY A 101 -0.57 -2.41 -2.15
CA GLY A 101 -0.50 -1.43 -3.23
C GLY A 101 -1.13 -0.08 -2.93
N THR A 102 -1.36 0.68 -4.00
CA THR A 102 -1.99 2.00 -3.99
C THR A 102 -3.26 2.05 -4.86
N VAL A 103 -3.71 0.90 -5.37
CA VAL A 103 -4.84 0.76 -6.29
C VAL A 103 -5.82 -0.23 -5.70
N VAL A 104 -7.12 0.12 -5.67
CA VAL A 104 -8.15 -0.85 -5.29
C VAL A 104 -8.30 -1.91 -6.38
N LEU A 105 -7.91 -3.15 -6.12
CA LEU A 105 -8.06 -4.28 -7.04
C LEU A 105 -9.39 -5.02 -6.84
N ASP A 106 -9.78 -5.85 -7.82
CA ASP A 106 -10.89 -6.78 -7.63
C ASP A 106 -10.54 -7.78 -6.52
N ALA A 107 -11.21 -7.61 -5.38
CA ALA A 107 -10.95 -8.28 -4.12
C ALA A 107 -12.26 -8.38 -3.31
N ASP A 108 -12.25 -9.19 -2.26
CA ASP A 108 -13.40 -9.37 -1.37
C ASP A 108 -13.32 -8.42 -0.17
N ARG A 109 -12.12 -7.97 0.18
CA ARG A 109 -11.85 -7.08 1.31
C ARG A 109 -10.68 -6.14 1.07
N ILE A 110 -10.78 -4.96 1.70
CA ILE A 110 -9.71 -3.97 1.75
C ILE A 110 -9.19 -3.86 3.19
N VAL A 111 -7.87 -3.89 3.36
CA VAL A 111 -7.20 -3.46 4.60
C VAL A 111 -6.52 -2.12 4.33
N HIS A 112 -6.91 -1.06 5.04
CA HIS A 112 -6.37 0.28 4.84
C HIS A 112 -5.28 0.59 5.87
N LEU A 113 -4.04 0.80 5.41
CA LEU A 113 -2.92 1.25 6.22
C LEU A 113 -3.02 2.76 6.47
N LYS A 114 -3.52 3.10 7.65
CA LYS A 114 -3.81 4.47 8.04
C LYS A 114 -2.65 5.06 8.83
N ILE A 115 -2.13 6.19 8.37
CA ILE A 115 -1.00 6.89 8.97
C ILE A 115 -1.46 8.27 9.43
N SER A 116 -1.03 8.69 10.61
CA SER A 116 -1.31 10.05 11.08
C SER A 116 -0.60 11.10 10.23
N ASP A 117 -1.19 12.29 10.09
CA ASP A 117 -0.59 13.38 9.33
C ASP A 117 0.78 13.78 9.89
N ASP A 118 0.98 13.75 11.20
CA ASP A 118 2.25 14.08 11.85
C ASP A 118 3.34 13.07 11.46
N LEU A 119 3.05 11.77 11.55
CA LEU A 119 4.00 10.73 11.16
C LEU A 119 4.23 10.74 9.64
N LEU A 120 3.22 11.07 8.84
CA LEU A 120 3.37 11.24 7.40
C LEU A 120 4.31 12.41 7.08
N ARG A 121 4.18 13.56 7.74
CA ARG A 121 5.11 14.70 7.60
C ARG A 121 6.53 14.30 7.96
N GLU A 122 6.72 13.59 9.07
CA GLU A 122 8.06 13.11 9.47
C GLU A 122 8.68 12.19 8.42
N ARG A 123 7.92 11.19 7.94
CA ARG A 123 8.42 10.21 6.97
C ARG A 123 8.64 10.81 5.58
N THR A 124 7.78 11.72 5.14
CA THR A 124 7.94 12.42 3.85
C THR A 124 9.18 13.34 3.87
N ALA A 125 9.38 14.11 4.95
CA ALA A 125 10.58 14.90 5.15
C ALA A 125 11.85 14.04 5.18
N ALA A 126 11.84 12.92 5.92
CA ALA A 126 12.98 12.00 6.00
C ALA A 126 13.33 11.35 4.64
N ARG A 127 12.38 11.21 3.72
CA ARG A 127 12.58 10.63 2.39
C ARG A 127 12.77 11.66 1.28
N GLY A 128 12.67 12.96 1.58
CA GLY A 128 12.76 14.01 0.57
C GLY A 128 11.63 13.97 -0.47
N VAL A 129 10.44 13.49 -0.08
CA VAL A 129 9.26 13.44 -0.97
C VAL A 129 8.21 14.48 -0.54
N SER A 130 7.36 14.90 -1.47
CA SER A 130 6.31 15.89 -1.21
C SER A 130 5.23 15.34 -0.27
N PHE A 131 4.97 16.07 0.83
CA PHE A 131 3.84 15.78 1.72
C PHE A 131 2.50 15.98 1.00
N GLU A 132 2.40 17.01 0.15
CA GLU A 132 1.19 17.30 -0.62
C GLU A 132 0.88 16.15 -1.61
N ASP A 133 1.89 15.65 -2.32
CA ASP A 133 1.71 14.50 -3.23
C ASP A 133 1.28 13.25 -2.45
N ALA A 134 1.85 13.03 -1.26
CA ALA A 134 1.45 11.93 -0.40
C ALA A 134 0.00 12.06 0.08
N LYS A 135 -0.47 13.27 0.43
CA LYS A 135 -1.87 13.53 0.80
C LYS A 135 -2.82 13.38 -0.39
N ASN A 136 -2.44 13.86 -1.57
CA ASN A 136 -3.23 13.71 -2.78
C ASN A 136 -3.45 12.22 -3.12
N MET A 137 -2.38 11.42 -3.02
CA MET A 137 -2.47 9.97 -3.21
C MET A 137 -3.36 9.30 -2.14
N GLN A 138 -3.24 9.69 -0.87
CA GLN A 138 -4.13 9.16 0.18
C GLN A 138 -5.61 9.46 -0.12
N GLN A 139 -5.93 10.71 -0.47
CA GLN A 139 -7.30 11.11 -0.78
C GLN A 139 -7.85 10.35 -1.99
N HIS A 140 -7.02 10.11 -3.01
CA HIS A 140 -7.40 9.30 -4.16
C HIS A 140 -7.73 7.86 -3.76
N ILE A 141 -6.87 7.21 -2.96
CA ILE A 141 -7.10 5.86 -2.45
C ILE A 141 -8.39 5.80 -1.63
N GLU A 142 -8.59 6.74 -0.70
CA GLU A 142 -9.78 6.81 0.16
C GLU A 142 -11.09 6.98 -0.65
N ALA A 143 -11.06 7.83 -1.68
CA ALA A 143 -12.17 8.00 -2.60
C ALA A 143 -12.48 6.71 -3.37
N GLU A 144 -11.46 6.02 -3.91
CA GLU A 144 -11.64 4.75 -4.60
C GLU A 144 -12.20 3.65 -3.68
N MET A 145 -11.65 3.52 -2.46
CA MET A 145 -12.10 2.53 -1.48
C MET A 145 -13.59 2.70 -1.17
N THR A 146 -14.00 3.94 -0.89
CA THR A 146 -15.39 4.29 -0.56
C THR A 146 -16.35 3.97 -1.72
N ALA A 147 -15.90 4.20 -2.96
CA ALA A 147 -16.72 3.94 -4.16
C ALA A 147 -16.97 2.45 -4.42
N THR A 148 -16.15 1.54 -3.88
CA THR A 148 -16.29 0.10 -4.14
C THR A 148 -17.42 -0.57 -3.38
N GLY A 149 -17.78 -0.06 -2.20
CA GLY A 149 -18.70 -0.74 -1.28
C GLY A 149 -18.16 -2.02 -0.64
N LEU A 150 -16.86 -2.34 -0.81
CA LEU A 150 -16.23 -3.49 -0.18
C LEU A 150 -16.08 -3.27 1.34
N PRO A 151 -16.04 -4.36 2.15
CA PRO A 151 -15.64 -4.27 3.54
C PRO A 151 -14.23 -3.70 3.69
N ILE A 152 -14.10 -2.65 4.50
CA ILE A 152 -12.83 -1.99 4.80
C ILE A 152 -12.49 -2.22 6.28
N THR A 153 -11.28 -2.72 6.55
CA THR A 153 -10.70 -2.81 7.89
C THR A 153 -9.52 -1.83 7.97
N GLU A 154 -9.58 -0.86 8.88
CA GLU A 154 -8.46 0.06 9.12
C GLU A 154 -7.37 -0.62 9.97
N PHE A 155 -6.12 -0.37 9.61
CA PHE A 155 -4.93 -0.78 10.34
C PHE A 155 -4.01 0.43 10.52
N GLU A 156 -3.90 0.91 11.75
CA GLU A 156 -3.09 2.09 12.07
C GLU A 156 -1.59 1.75 11.99
N VAL A 157 -0.83 2.58 11.28
CA VAL A 157 0.63 2.46 11.17
C VAL A 157 1.32 3.58 11.94
N GLY A 158 2.10 3.21 12.95
CA GLY A 158 2.90 4.14 13.74
C GLY A 158 3.50 3.48 14.96
#